data_AF-A0AAU6WT91-F1
#
_entry.id   AF-A0AAU6WT91-F1
#
_cell.length_a   1.000
_cell.length_b   1.000
_cell.length_c   1.000
_cell.angle_alpha   90.00
_cell.angle_beta   90.00
_cell.angle_gamma   90.00
#
_symmetry.space_group_name_H-M   'P 1'
#
loop_
_entity.id
_entity.type
_entity.pdbx_description
1 polymer ?
#
loop_
_entity_poly.entity_id
_entity_poly.type
_entity_poly.pdbx_seq_one_letter_code
_entity_poly.pdbx_strand_id
1 'polypeptide(L)'
;MDHFLSHRPYQAEQYVGDISTWVRNTAVPMLTASDKYLMHIGAHHHLYHRGQLKNSPNYQIISGGTAWDQYWGMSNEQDFDDVQKTLTDWTYQIIEIDVTNGKADVESYSIGSIYQQKNSVLVDSFHRYKNLAKPAKPSVTNVFTTPVTLPLTLNGSTFATATPELLNTSQFLISKTPDFSVIDKEFYRDFENWFGKEGTGNPDVTKNLNAGVDITKATLAANSVTNGTYYVKLRYRDRNLEWSDWSDVKQFEITGSVVSNPALVLNKTEYLQNEPILATYTDGPGNQQDWIGIYKKGQTPASVTSQAYKYTNGQTSGTANFNTGLAAKGQYFAGFFANNGYIEITGRKSFYVGPKVVLQVTADSYPVGGTVTINYSNGPNLVKDWIGIYKMGQVPGSANPSAMWSYVTTAAGTKNFTGLPKGYYYATYLLEDGYTQIGEKVFFKVGDIVTDLWINKPVYTLGENITASWTDSPGIIKDWLGIYPQSVQTPNDQFTSYTYFDGLTQGSKTISGNVNGVPTAAGNYYMVMFTNDSYTEVSNRVSFQVVSSTLGTGESQSSTEKNVILYPNPAKPGQPTFIRSDYPIEKSSFYPLRDSCCTRPKTSITRNSPC
;
A
#
# COMPACT_ATOMS: atom_id res chain seq x y z
N MET A 1 10.75 28.28 -13.79
CA MET A 1 10.98 26.91 -13.31
C MET A 1 10.87 26.98 -11.81
N ASP A 2 10.18 26.03 -11.20
CA ASP A 2 9.87 26.02 -9.78
C ASP A 2 10.68 24.89 -9.13
N HIS A 3 11.33 25.19 -8.01
CA HIS A 3 12.00 24.21 -7.16
C HIS A 3 11.27 24.10 -5.82
N PHE A 4 11.19 22.87 -5.30
CA PHE A 4 10.54 22.58 -4.02
C PHE A 4 11.58 22.23 -2.96
N LEU A 5 11.45 22.80 -1.76
CA LEU A 5 12.37 22.60 -0.64
C LEU A 5 11.66 21.85 0.49
N SER A 6 12.30 20.82 1.02
CA SER A 6 11.89 20.21 2.30
C SER A 6 13.11 19.74 3.08
N HIS A 7 13.00 19.71 4.41
CA HIS A 7 14.13 19.27 5.22
C HIS A 7 14.51 17.82 4.94
N ARG A 8 13.57 16.86 5.06
CA ARG A 8 13.81 15.47 4.68
C ARG A 8 13.77 15.27 3.16
N PRO A 9 14.64 14.44 2.59
CA PRO A 9 14.77 14.29 1.14
C PRO A 9 13.72 13.34 0.55
N TYR A 10 13.65 13.31 -0.80
CA TYR A 10 12.81 12.39 -1.58
C TYR A 10 13.33 10.95 -1.55
N GLN A 11 14.65 10.78 -1.62
CA GLN A 11 15.37 9.51 -1.64
C GLN A 11 16.74 9.73 -0.99
N ALA A 12 17.31 8.70 -0.37
CA ALA A 12 18.66 8.71 0.17
C ALA A 12 19.26 7.30 0.14
N GLU A 13 20.51 7.17 -0.31
CA GLU A 13 21.25 5.89 -0.40
C GLU A 13 21.94 5.49 0.92
N GLN A 14 22.00 6.42 1.88
CA GLN A 14 22.44 6.18 3.26
C GLN A 14 21.28 6.40 4.23
N TYR A 15 21.33 5.75 5.39
CA TYR A 15 20.24 5.71 6.37
C TYR A 15 18.90 5.40 5.70
N VAL A 16 18.88 4.33 4.91
CA VAL A 16 17.74 3.97 4.04
C VAL A 16 16.46 3.93 4.87
N GLY A 17 15.46 4.72 4.43
CA GLY A 17 14.18 4.90 5.11
C GLY A 17 14.02 6.25 5.81
N ASP A 18 15.11 6.98 6.10
CA ASP A 18 15.04 8.32 6.70
C ASP A 18 14.79 9.41 5.65
N ILE A 19 13.67 9.27 4.95
CA ILE A 19 13.21 10.15 3.89
C ILE A 19 11.81 10.68 4.22
N SER A 20 11.32 11.66 3.47
CA SER A 20 9.91 12.07 3.59
C SER A 20 9.04 11.24 2.66
N THR A 21 8.31 10.27 3.23
CA THR A 21 7.36 9.43 2.48
C THR A 21 6.24 10.26 1.85
N TRP A 22 5.83 11.36 2.49
CA TRP A 22 4.85 12.30 1.93
C TRP A 22 5.41 13.06 0.72
N VAL A 23 6.68 13.51 0.78
CA VAL A 23 7.31 14.16 -0.38
C VAL A 23 7.41 13.19 -1.56
N ARG A 24 7.87 11.95 -1.29
CA ARG A 24 8.04 10.92 -2.31
C ARG A 24 6.73 10.47 -2.94
N ASN A 25 5.73 10.17 -2.12
CA ASN A 25 4.50 9.50 -2.59
C ASN A 25 3.36 10.48 -2.90
N THR A 26 3.47 11.75 -2.51
CA THR A 26 2.39 12.74 -2.69
C THR A 26 2.89 14.01 -3.35
N ALA A 27 3.80 14.75 -2.71
CA ALA A 27 4.16 16.10 -3.17
C ALA A 27 4.85 16.10 -4.54
N VAL A 28 5.91 15.30 -4.71
CA VAL A 28 6.63 15.21 -5.99
C VAL A 28 5.72 14.71 -7.11
N PRO A 29 4.94 13.61 -6.96
CA PRO A 29 3.96 13.20 -7.97
C PRO A 29 2.98 14.32 -8.38
N MET A 30 2.46 15.09 -7.42
CA MET A 30 1.58 16.23 -7.73
C MET A 30 2.32 17.35 -8.48
N LEU A 31 3.55 17.67 -8.07
CA LEU A 31 4.36 18.73 -8.70
C LEU A 31 4.79 18.35 -10.12
N THR A 32 5.04 17.06 -10.40
CA THR A 32 5.39 16.58 -11.73
C THR A 32 4.24 16.70 -12.75
N ALA A 33 3.02 16.97 -12.31
CA ALA A 33 1.92 17.33 -13.20
C ALA A 33 2.11 18.73 -13.84
N SER A 34 3.03 19.55 -13.32
CA SER A 34 3.40 20.84 -13.89
C SER A 34 4.71 20.76 -14.68
N ASP A 35 4.71 21.35 -15.87
CA ASP A 35 5.89 21.56 -16.72
C ASP A 35 6.88 22.61 -16.16
N LYS A 36 6.52 23.24 -15.03
CA LYS A 36 7.34 24.23 -14.34
C LYS A 36 8.25 23.59 -13.31
N TYR A 37 7.87 22.45 -12.75
CA TYR A 37 8.65 21.75 -11.75
C TYR A 37 9.98 21.32 -12.35
N LEU A 38 11.09 21.67 -11.69
CA LEU A 38 12.44 21.34 -12.12
C LEU A 38 13.04 20.26 -11.23
N MET A 39 13.07 20.51 -9.92
CA MET A 39 13.71 19.62 -8.97
C MET A 39 13.17 19.82 -7.56
N HIS A 40 13.41 18.81 -6.72
CA HIS A 40 13.29 18.94 -5.28
C HIS A 40 14.67 18.89 -4.63
N ILE A 41 14.83 19.72 -3.61
CA ILE A 41 16.04 19.90 -2.85
C ILE A 41 15.72 19.52 -1.40
N GLY A 42 16.30 18.41 -0.97
CA GLY A 42 16.31 17.93 0.41
C GLY A 42 17.55 18.37 1.18
N ALA A 43 17.51 18.24 2.50
CA ALA A 43 18.66 18.33 3.39
C ALA A 43 18.65 17.10 4.32
N HIS A 44 18.88 17.30 5.62
CA HIS A 44 18.84 16.28 6.67
C HIS A 44 20.01 15.29 6.66
N HIS A 45 20.35 14.74 5.49
CA HIS A 45 21.55 13.91 5.31
C HIS A 45 22.73 14.79 4.94
N HIS A 46 23.87 14.60 5.60
CA HIS A 46 25.02 15.50 5.48
C HIS A 46 25.99 15.09 4.38
N LEU A 47 25.43 14.93 3.19
CA LEU A 47 26.12 14.49 1.98
C LEU A 47 25.53 15.19 0.75
N TYR A 48 26.21 15.03 -0.38
CA TYR A 48 25.66 15.33 -1.69
C TYR A 48 24.98 14.10 -2.28
N HIS A 49 23.81 14.30 -2.87
CA HIS A 49 23.11 13.26 -3.60
C HIS A 49 22.37 13.87 -4.77
N ARG A 50 22.45 13.25 -5.95
CA ARG A 50 21.71 13.61 -7.16
C ARG A 50 21.05 12.38 -7.76
N GLY A 51 19.73 12.42 -7.82
CA GLY A 51 18.88 11.49 -8.54
C GLY A 51 18.01 12.17 -9.58
N GLN A 52 17.27 11.35 -10.33
CA GLN A 52 16.39 11.81 -11.40
C GLN A 52 15.11 10.98 -11.43
N LEU A 53 13.99 11.61 -11.73
CA LEU A 53 12.75 10.87 -11.96
C LEU A 53 12.83 10.14 -13.30
N LYS A 54 12.45 8.86 -13.30
CA LYS A 54 12.50 8.00 -14.49
C LYS A 54 11.60 8.49 -15.62
N ASN A 55 10.38 8.90 -15.29
CA ASN A 55 9.32 9.22 -16.27
C ASN A 55 9.15 10.71 -16.55
N SER A 56 9.83 11.57 -15.79
CA SER A 56 9.70 13.04 -15.88
C SER A 56 11.09 13.68 -15.82
N PRO A 57 11.35 14.78 -16.56
CA PRO A 57 12.66 15.41 -16.63
C PRO A 57 12.94 16.28 -15.39
N ASN A 58 12.98 15.64 -14.23
CA ASN A 58 13.13 16.29 -12.93
C ASN A 58 14.25 15.67 -12.11
N TYR A 59 14.96 16.51 -11.38
CA TYR A 59 16.02 16.09 -10.46
C TYR A 59 15.54 16.01 -9.02
N GLN A 60 16.26 15.25 -8.23
CA GLN A 60 16.07 15.09 -6.79
C GLN A 60 17.43 15.19 -6.15
N ILE A 61 17.70 16.25 -5.39
CA ILE A 61 19.01 16.45 -4.78
C ILE A 61 18.95 16.50 -3.27
N ILE A 62 20.03 16.08 -2.62
CA ILE A 62 20.30 16.41 -1.21
C ILE A 62 21.44 17.43 -1.19
N SER A 63 21.16 18.54 -0.53
CA SER A 63 22.08 19.63 -0.23
C SER A 63 22.13 19.78 1.30
N GLY A 64 22.68 18.79 1.99
CA GLY A 64 22.70 18.78 3.46
C GLY A 64 24.09 18.97 4.08
N GLY A 65 25.11 19.26 3.28
CA GLY A 65 26.51 19.32 3.72
C GLY A 65 26.82 20.37 4.80
N THR A 66 27.92 20.10 5.53
CA THR A 66 28.68 20.88 6.55
C THR A 66 28.29 20.76 8.03
N ALA A 67 27.16 20.15 8.40
CA ALA A 67 26.75 20.10 9.81
C ALA A 67 27.37 18.96 10.64
N TRP A 68 27.58 17.78 10.04
CA TRP A 68 28.24 16.62 10.68
C TRP A 68 28.77 15.65 9.60
N ASP A 69 29.77 14.85 9.97
CA ASP A 69 30.48 13.91 9.11
C ASP A 69 29.67 12.62 8.85
N GLN A 70 29.15 12.47 7.63
CA GLN A 70 28.37 11.30 7.22
C GLN A 70 29.11 10.56 6.09
N TYR A 71 29.71 9.40 6.42
CA TYR A 71 30.58 8.63 5.53
C TYR A 71 30.03 7.23 5.21
N TRP A 72 30.58 6.59 4.17
CA TRP A 72 30.22 5.21 3.83
C TRP A 72 30.58 4.24 4.98
N GLY A 73 29.65 3.33 5.28
CA GLY A 73 29.76 2.34 6.36
C GLY A 73 29.18 2.78 7.71
N MET A 74 28.59 3.98 7.81
CA MET A 74 27.99 4.49 9.06
C MET A 74 26.49 4.17 9.20
N SER A 75 25.87 3.60 8.17
CA SER A 75 24.43 3.37 8.11
C SER A 75 24.08 2.09 7.33
N ASN A 76 22.79 1.79 7.24
CA ASN A 76 22.27 0.90 6.21
C ASN A 76 22.26 1.64 4.86
N GLU A 77 22.81 0.99 3.84
CA GLU A 77 23.10 1.60 2.54
C GLU A 77 22.50 0.76 1.42
N GLN A 78 21.97 1.43 0.38
CA GLN A 78 21.37 0.76 -0.77
C GLN A 78 21.55 1.61 -2.03
N ASP A 79 22.00 0.98 -3.11
CA ASP A 79 22.07 1.53 -4.46
C ASP A 79 20.65 1.57 -5.05
N PHE A 80 20.25 2.74 -5.56
CA PHE A 80 18.91 2.93 -6.12
C PHE A 80 18.97 3.38 -7.59
N ASP A 81 18.21 2.71 -8.46
CA ASP A 81 18.14 3.03 -9.89
C ASP A 81 17.68 4.48 -10.20
N ASP A 82 17.04 5.18 -9.25
CA ASP A 82 16.63 6.58 -9.40
C ASP A 82 17.66 7.60 -8.86
N VAL A 83 18.83 7.12 -8.44
CA VAL A 83 19.97 7.88 -7.92
C VAL A 83 21.19 7.63 -8.80
N GLN A 84 21.86 8.71 -9.19
CA GLN A 84 22.99 8.65 -10.11
C GLN A 84 24.32 8.94 -9.41
N LYS A 85 24.29 9.75 -8.34
CA LYS A 85 25.51 10.16 -7.65
C LYS A 85 25.27 10.51 -6.18
N THR A 86 25.96 9.81 -5.28
CA THR A 86 26.06 10.15 -3.86
C THR A 86 27.52 10.37 -3.47
N LEU A 87 27.85 11.56 -2.95
CA LEU A 87 29.18 11.90 -2.48
C LEU A 87 29.10 12.32 -1.01
N THR A 88 30.01 11.81 -0.19
CA THR A 88 30.07 12.11 1.26
C THR A 88 30.92 13.35 1.58
N ASP A 89 31.38 14.03 0.54
CA ASP A 89 32.01 15.35 0.59
C ASP A 89 31.08 16.41 1.22
N TRP A 90 31.68 17.35 1.94
CA TRP A 90 31.01 18.59 2.31
C TRP A 90 30.85 19.47 1.07
N THR A 91 29.60 19.62 0.61
CA THR A 91 29.28 20.34 -0.62
C THR A 91 28.35 21.52 -0.41
N TYR A 92 28.43 22.48 -1.34
CA TYR A 92 27.44 23.52 -1.55
C TYR A 92 27.10 23.60 -3.05
N GLN A 93 25.96 24.19 -3.38
CA GLN A 93 25.47 24.27 -4.75
C GLN A 93 25.24 25.72 -5.17
N ILE A 94 25.51 26.00 -6.44
CA ILE A 94 25.13 27.23 -7.14
C ILE A 94 24.07 26.84 -8.17
N ILE A 95 22.91 27.49 -8.08
CA ILE A 95 21.80 27.27 -9.01
C ILE A 95 21.55 28.59 -9.74
N GLU A 96 21.80 28.60 -11.05
CA GLU A 96 21.51 29.73 -11.92
C GLU A 96 20.22 29.44 -12.69
N ILE A 97 19.26 30.38 -12.64
CA ILE A 97 17.97 30.25 -13.33
C ILE A 97 17.79 31.44 -14.27
N ASP A 98 17.93 31.19 -15.56
CA ASP A 98 17.59 32.13 -16.61
C ASP A 98 16.14 31.89 -17.03
N VAL A 99 15.23 32.67 -16.44
CA VAL A 99 13.80 32.60 -16.72
C VAL A 99 13.48 33.02 -18.15
N THR A 100 14.23 33.96 -18.71
CA THR A 100 13.98 34.54 -20.05
C THR A 100 14.25 33.50 -21.13
N ASN A 101 15.37 32.80 -21.01
CA ASN A 101 15.78 31.78 -21.99
C ASN A 101 15.36 30.35 -21.58
N GLY A 102 14.69 30.20 -20.42
CA GLY A 102 14.19 28.91 -19.95
C GLY A 102 15.31 27.91 -19.63
N LYS A 103 16.40 28.39 -19.03
CA LYS A 103 17.57 27.59 -18.66
C LYS A 103 17.74 27.54 -17.14
N ALA A 104 18.20 26.38 -16.66
CA ALA A 104 18.67 26.22 -15.30
C ALA A 104 19.98 25.44 -15.33
N ASP A 105 20.98 25.96 -14.64
CA ASP A 105 22.30 25.36 -14.50
C ASP A 105 22.56 25.15 -13.02
N VAL A 106 23.08 23.97 -12.67
CA VAL A 106 23.38 23.60 -11.28
C VAL A 106 24.81 23.09 -11.21
N GLU A 107 25.61 23.73 -10.36
CA GLU A 107 26.98 23.35 -10.08
C GLU A 107 27.13 23.02 -8.60
N SER A 108 27.77 21.89 -8.30
CA SER A 108 28.04 21.43 -6.95
C SER A 108 29.54 21.48 -6.68
N TYR A 109 29.92 22.20 -5.63
CA TYR A 109 31.31 22.39 -5.23
C TYR A 109 31.57 21.74 -3.89
N SER A 110 32.73 21.09 -3.77
CA SER A 110 33.19 20.44 -2.56
C SER A 110 34.30 21.23 -1.88
N ILE A 111 34.20 21.34 -0.55
CA ILE A 111 35.29 21.80 0.32
C ILE A 111 36.06 20.62 0.97
N GLY A 112 35.74 19.39 0.56
CA GLY A 112 36.40 18.17 1.00
C GLY A 112 35.73 17.53 2.20
N SER A 113 36.55 16.97 3.07
CA SER A 113 36.15 16.24 4.28
C SER A 113 37.20 16.43 5.37
N ILE A 114 37.03 15.75 6.51
CA ILE A 114 38.10 15.65 7.52
C ILE A 114 39.35 14.91 7.01
N TYR A 115 39.21 14.05 6.00
CA TYR A 115 40.29 13.24 5.45
C TYR A 115 41.09 13.99 4.38
N GLN A 116 40.41 14.83 3.60
CA GLN A 116 41.05 15.66 2.58
C GLN A 116 40.27 16.96 2.37
N GLN A 117 40.88 18.09 2.71
CA GLN A 117 40.32 19.40 2.39
C GLN A 117 40.47 19.72 0.90
N LYS A 118 39.45 20.38 0.34
CA LYS A 118 39.41 20.85 -1.05
C LYS A 118 39.10 22.34 -1.07
N ASN A 119 39.63 23.07 -2.06
CA ASN A 119 39.32 24.49 -2.23
C ASN A 119 38.25 24.66 -3.31
N SER A 120 36.98 24.49 -2.92
CA SER A 120 35.81 24.65 -3.81
C SER A 120 35.99 23.95 -5.16
N VAL A 121 36.18 22.63 -5.13
CA VAL A 121 36.37 21.82 -6.34
C VAL A 121 35.01 21.44 -6.90
N LEU A 122 34.79 21.66 -8.20
CA LEU A 122 33.57 21.22 -8.89
C LEU A 122 33.49 19.69 -8.86
N VAL A 123 32.44 19.14 -8.26
CA VAL A 123 32.22 17.69 -8.13
C VAL A 123 31.01 17.19 -8.93
N ASP A 124 30.11 18.10 -9.32
CA ASP A 124 29.00 17.77 -10.20
C ASP A 124 28.49 19.00 -10.94
N SER A 125 27.96 18.80 -12.14
CA SER A 125 27.31 19.84 -12.92
C SER A 125 26.22 19.21 -13.79
N PHE A 126 25.04 19.80 -13.76
CA PHE A 126 23.90 19.38 -14.58
C PHE A 126 23.00 20.57 -14.90
N HIS A 127 22.17 20.42 -15.91
CA HIS A 127 21.36 21.51 -16.42
C HIS A 127 20.00 21.03 -16.92
N ARG A 128 19.08 21.99 -17.07
CA ARG A 128 17.78 21.78 -17.71
C ARG A 128 17.45 22.98 -18.58
N TYR A 129 17.38 22.75 -19.89
CA TYR A 129 17.02 23.75 -20.88
C TYR A 129 15.71 23.36 -21.55
N LYS A 130 14.71 24.25 -21.51
CA LYS A 130 13.42 24.02 -22.18
C LYS A 130 13.59 23.98 -23.70
N ASN A 131 12.72 23.22 -24.35
CA ASN A 131 12.57 23.16 -25.80
C ASN A 131 13.80 22.63 -26.57
N LEU A 132 14.72 21.93 -25.91
CA LEU A 132 15.72 21.15 -26.63
C LEU A 132 15.08 19.96 -27.34
N ALA A 133 15.61 19.64 -28.51
CA ALA A 133 15.19 18.46 -29.25
C ALA A 133 15.57 17.20 -28.48
N LYS A 134 14.61 16.28 -28.33
CA LYS A 134 14.87 14.94 -27.78
C LYS A 134 15.86 14.15 -28.66
N PRO A 135 16.56 13.14 -28.11
CA PRO A 135 17.49 12.32 -28.89
C PRO A 135 16.81 11.54 -30.02
N ALA A 136 17.61 11.17 -31.03
CA ALA A 136 17.13 10.35 -32.13
C ALA A 136 16.68 8.96 -31.66
N LYS A 137 15.66 8.40 -32.32
CA LYS A 137 15.18 7.04 -32.07
C LYS A 137 16.32 6.02 -32.28
N PRO A 138 16.70 5.23 -31.26
CA PRO A 138 17.73 4.20 -31.42
C PRO A 138 17.16 2.93 -32.07
N SER A 139 18.05 1.96 -32.37
CA SER A 139 17.65 0.63 -32.83
C SER A 139 18.33 -0.48 -32.03
N VAL A 140 17.65 -1.61 -31.83
CA VAL A 140 18.27 -2.85 -31.34
C VAL A 140 19.10 -3.43 -32.49
N THR A 141 20.41 -3.50 -32.38
CA THR A 141 21.31 -3.90 -33.49
C THR A 141 21.55 -5.41 -33.56
N ASN A 142 21.12 -6.18 -32.54
CA ASN A 142 21.22 -7.64 -32.56
C ASN A 142 20.56 -8.25 -33.80
N VAL A 143 21.21 -9.28 -34.35
CA VAL A 143 20.62 -10.25 -35.27
C VAL A 143 20.36 -11.52 -34.46
N PHE A 144 19.10 -11.82 -34.19
CA PHE A 144 18.72 -13.00 -33.41
C PHE A 144 18.57 -14.21 -34.33
N THR A 145 19.34 -15.27 -34.08
CA THR A 145 19.13 -16.59 -34.69
C THR A 145 18.24 -17.41 -33.77
N THR A 146 17.08 -17.87 -34.23
CA THR A 146 16.15 -18.62 -33.37
C THR A 146 16.48 -20.12 -33.34
N PRO A 147 16.57 -20.75 -32.14
CA PRO A 147 16.58 -20.18 -30.78
C PRO A 147 17.98 -19.69 -30.32
N VAL A 148 18.04 -18.73 -29.40
CA VAL A 148 19.28 -18.29 -28.72
C VAL A 148 19.38 -18.87 -27.29
N THR A 149 20.61 -19.01 -26.80
CA THR A 149 20.89 -19.36 -25.39
C THR A 149 21.38 -18.15 -24.61
N LEU A 150 21.24 -18.21 -23.28
CA LEU A 150 21.81 -17.21 -22.38
C LEU A 150 23.21 -17.65 -21.90
N PRO A 151 24.16 -16.73 -21.66
CA PRO A 151 23.98 -15.28 -21.62
C PRO A 151 23.88 -14.62 -23.00
N LEU A 152 23.03 -13.60 -23.11
CA LEU A 152 22.80 -12.86 -24.35
C LEU A 152 23.02 -11.37 -24.10
N THR A 153 23.91 -10.75 -24.86
CA THR A 153 24.10 -9.28 -24.82
C THR A 153 23.23 -8.62 -25.87
N LEU A 154 22.29 -7.80 -25.40
CA LEU A 154 21.48 -6.88 -26.19
C LEU A 154 22.33 -5.64 -26.49
N ASN A 155 22.36 -5.23 -27.75
CA ASN A 155 23.12 -4.10 -28.27
C ASN A 155 22.15 -3.06 -28.84
N GLY A 156 22.27 -1.82 -28.38
CA GLY A 156 21.65 -0.68 -29.03
C GLY A 156 22.56 -0.08 -30.11
N SER A 157 22.00 0.80 -30.92
CA SER A 157 22.74 1.63 -31.87
C SER A 157 23.56 2.69 -31.13
N THR A 158 24.54 3.29 -31.80
CA THR A 158 25.22 4.49 -31.27
C THR A 158 24.18 5.57 -30.92
N PHE A 159 24.38 6.22 -29.76
CA PHE A 159 23.57 7.38 -29.37
C PHE A 159 23.73 8.52 -30.37
N ALA A 160 22.63 9.18 -30.74
CA ALA A 160 22.61 10.30 -31.66
C ALA A 160 21.59 11.35 -31.22
N THR A 161 21.96 12.62 -31.35
CA THR A 161 21.10 13.77 -31.05
C THR A 161 21.47 14.94 -31.98
N ALA A 162 20.55 15.89 -32.16
CA ALA A 162 20.80 17.14 -32.87
C ALA A 162 21.32 18.27 -31.94
N THR A 163 21.38 18.00 -30.63
CA THR A 163 21.85 18.94 -29.60
C THR A 163 23.29 18.61 -29.19
N PRO A 164 23.97 19.48 -28.42
CA PRO A 164 25.26 19.15 -27.81
C PRO A 164 25.17 18.14 -26.66
N GLU A 165 23.97 17.63 -26.35
CA GLU A 165 23.77 16.74 -25.22
C GLU A 165 24.46 15.38 -25.40
N LEU A 166 24.91 14.81 -24.29
CA LEU A 166 25.50 13.48 -24.24
C LEU A 166 24.47 12.47 -23.75
N LEU A 167 24.75 11.18 -23.99
CA LEU A 167 23.97 10.09 -23.42
C LEU A 167 24.04 10.16 -21.88
N ASN A 168 22.87 10.15 -21.24
CA ASN A 168 22.74 10.04 -19.79
C ASN A 168 22.33 8.64 -19.35
N THR A 169 21.25 8.12 -19.94
CA THR A 169 20.63 6.87 -19.50
C THR A 169 20.22 6.01 -20.69
N SER A 170 20.35 4.70 -20.57
CA SER A 170 19.66 3.76 -21.45
C SER A 170 18.60 2.97 -20.70
N GLN A 171 17.53 2.63 -21.41
CA GLN A 171 16.49 1.76 -20.87
C GLN A 171 16.18 0.65 -21.87
N PHE A 172 16.35 -0.60 -21.43
CA PHE A 172 15.95 -1.79 -22.17
C PHE A 172 14.76 -2.43 -21.48
N LEU A 173 13.73 -2.72 -22.26
CA LEU A 173 12.58 -3.52 -21.80
C LEU A 173 12.57 -4.85 -22.52
N ILE A 174 12.40 -5.92 -21.76
CA ILE A 174 12.24 -7.28 -22.24
C ILE A 174 10.88 -7.76 -21.75
N SER A 175 10.05 -8.20 -22.68
CA SER A 175 8.66 -8.57 -22.43
C SER A 175 8.32 -9.95 -22.97
N LYS A 176 7.37 -10.62 -22.32
CA LYS A 176 6.74 -11.87 -22.80
C LYS A 176 5.64 -11.63 -23.84
N THR A 177 5.20 -10.39 -24.02
CA THR A 177 4.14 -10.00 -24.96
C THR A 177 4.62 -8.91 -25.93
N PRO A 178 4.14 -8.90 -27.19
CA PRO A 178 4.60 -7.93 -28.20
C PRO A 178 4.21 -6.48 -27.87
N ASP A 179 3.16 -6.29 -27.08
CA ASP A 179 2.65 -4.98 -26.66
C ASP A 179 3.30 -4.46 -25.37
N PHE A 180 4.23 -5.20 -24.77
CA PHE A 180 4.90 -4.86 -23.52
C PHE A 180 3.97 -4.74 -22.30
N SER A 181 2.81 -5.41 -22.32
CA SER A 181 1.91 -5.51 -21.15
C SER A 181 2.47 -6.42 -20.04
N VAL A 182 3.36 -7.36 -20.38
CA VAL A 182 4.05 -8.22 -19.41
C VAL A 182 5.56 -8.02 -19.52
N ILE A 183 6.11 -7.05 -18.78
CA ILE A 183 7.56 -6.84 -18.67
C ILE A 183 8.16 -7.93 -17.79
N ASP A 184 9.13 -8.66 -18.32
CA ASP A 184 9.85 -9.71 -17.59
C ASP A 184 11.17 -9.20 -17.02
N LYS A 185 11.88 -8.35 -17.79
CA LYS A 185 13.12 -7.72 -17.34
C LYS A 185 13.21 -6.28 -17.83
N GLU A 186 13.77 -5.45 -16.98
CA GLU A 186 14.16 -4.09 -17.30
C GLU A 186 15.63 -3.89 -16.95
N PHE A 187 16.35 -3.17 -17.80
CA PHE A 187 17.64 -2.59 -17.49
C PHE A 187 17.54 -1.07 -17.59
N TYR A 188 17.78 -0.38 -16.49
CA TYR A 188 17.88 1.08 -16.40
C TYR A 188 19.33 1.43 -16.06
N ARG A 189 20.05 2.10 -16.95
CA ARG A 189 21.51 2.26 -16.83
C ARG A 189 21.94 3.68 -17.07
N ASP A 190 22.44 4.33 -16.03
CA ASP A 190 23.02 5.67 -16.12
C ASP A 190 24.51 5.64 -16.48
N PHE A 191 25.01 6.69 -17.14
CA PHE A 191 26.39 6.78 -17.62
C PHE A 191 27.42 6.80 -16.47
N GLU A 192 26.96 7.17 -15.28
CA GLU A 192 27.70 7.09 -14.03
C GLU A 192 26.76 6.55 -12.94
N ASN A 193 27.31 5.87 -11.94
CA ASN A 193 26.60 5.50 -10.72
C ASN A 193 27.61 5.61 -9.57
N TRP A 194 27.57 6.72 -8.83
CA TRP A 194 28.47 6.91 -7.68
C TRP A 194 27.80 6.43 -6.40
N PHE A 195 28.12 5.19 -6.01
CA PHE A 195 27.57 4.53 -4.85
C PHE A 195 28.64 3.71 -4.11
N GLY A 196 28.62 3.80 -2.78
CA GLY A 196 29.45 3.00 -1.90
C GLY A 196 30.92 3.44 -1.85
N LYS A 197 31.62 2.93 -0.84
CA LYS A 197 33.03 3.22 -0.59
C LYS A 197 33.95 2.69 -1.70
N GLU A 198 34.94 3.50 -2.10
CA GLU A 198 36.02 3.05 -2.98
C GLU A 198 37.07 2.22 -2.24
N GLY A 199 37.12 0.92 -2.56
CA GLY A 199 38.13 0.00 -2.06
C GLY A 199 38.18 -0.05 -0.53
N THR A 200 39.40 -0.15 0.01
CA THR A 200 39.65 -0.18 1.46
C THR A 200 40.10 1.18 2.02
N GLY A 201 40.08 2.24 1.21
CA GLY A 201 40.62 3.57 1.52
C GLY A 201 39.82 4.36 2.55
N ASN A 202 39.85 5.69 2.48
CA ASN A 202 39.05 6.52 3.37
C ASN A 202 37.54 6.35 3.07
N PRO A 203 36.66 6.47 4.08
CA PRO A 203 35.23 6.26 3.90
C PRO A 203 34.52 7.45 3.21
N ASP A 204 35.25 8.51 2.88
CA ASP A 204 34.77 9.69 2.15
C ASP A 204 34.96 9.60 0.62
N VAL A 205 35.57 8.52 0.12
CA VAL A 205 35.77 8.32 -1.32
C VAL A 205 34.69 7.39 -1.87
N THR A 206 33.86 7.91 -2.79
CA THR A 206 32.80 7.12 -3.46
C THR A 206 33.32 6.45 -4.73
N LYS A 207 32.92 5.19 -4.97
CA LYS A 207 33.19 4.46 -6.21
C LYS A 207 32.15 4.77 -7.29
N ASN A 208 32.60 5.02 -8.53
CA ASN A 208 31.72 4.97 -9.70
C ASN A 208 31.56 3.54 -10.21
N LEU A 209 30.42 2.91 -9.93
CA LEU A 209 30.11 1.54 -10.34
C LEU A 209 29.95 1.37 -11.86
N ASN A 210 29.60 2.45 -12.57
CA ASN A 210 29.46 2.44 -14.03
C ASN A 210 30.70 2.96 -14.78
N ALA A 211 31.82 3.16 -14.10
CA ALA A 211 33.07 3.52 -14.76
C ALA A 211 33.47 2.48 -15.82
N GLY A 212 33.59 2.92 -17.09
CA GLY A 212 33.94 2.06 -18.23
C GLY A 212 32.82 1.14 -18.71
N VAL A 213 31.61 1.27 -18.18
CA VAL A 213 30.45 0.47 -18.60
C VAL A 213 29.83 1.05 -19.87
N ASP A 214 29.70 0.22 -20.90
CA ASP A 214 28.95 0.57 -22.11
C ASP A 214 27.44 0.41 -21.85
N ILE A 215 26.80 1.52 -21.48
CA ILE A 215 25.36 1.54 -21.21
C ILE A 215 24.51 1.40 -22.48
N THR A 216 25.09 1.43 -23.69
CA THR A 216 24.34 1.09 -24.91
C THR A 216 24.12 -0.42 -25.06
N LYS A 217 24.59 -1.22 -24.09
CA LYS A 217 24.42 -2.67 -24.05
C LYS A 217 23.78 -3.13 -22.74
N ALA A 218 23.09 -4.26 -22.78
CA ALA A 218 22.54 -4.93 -21.60
C ALA A 218 22.66 -6.45 -21.75
N THR A 219 23.14 -7.14 -20.72
CA THR A 219 23.35 -8.59 -20.78
C THR A 219 22.30 -9.31 -19.95
N LEU A 220 21.50 -10.14 -20.61
CA LEU A 220 20.70 -11.17 -19.95
C LEU A 220 21.66 -12.28 -19.51
N ALA A 221 21.86 -12.42 -18.20
CA ALA A 221 22.72 -13.46 -17.65
C ALA A 221 22.14 -14.87 -17.90
N ALA A 222 22.98 -15.90 -17.87
CA ALA A 222 22.52 -17.28 -17.89
C ALA A 222 21.44 -17.50 -16.83
N ASN A 223 20.35 -18.18 -17.19
CA ASN A 223 19.25 -18.51 -16.27
C ASN A 223 18.60 -17.28 -15.61
N SER A 224 18.64 -16.10 -16.24
CA SER A 224 18.01 -14.90 -15.68
C SER A 224 16.53 -14.73 -16.05
N VAL A 225 16.07 -15.43 -17.08
CA VAL A 225 14.68 -15.47 -17.56
C VAL A 225 14.32 -16.88 -18.02
N THR A 226 13.03 -17.20 -18.11
CA THR A 226 12.52 -18.53 -18.51
C THR A 226 12.69 -18.78 -20.02
N ASN A 227 12.57 -20.03 -20.46
CA ASN A 227 12.51 -20.35 -21.89
C ASN A 227 11.22 -19.80 -22.54
N GLY A 228 11.30 -19.37 -23.80
CA GLY A 228 10.14 -18.89 -24.55
C GLY A 228 10.45 -17.72 -25.47
N THR A 229 9.38 -17.15 -26.04
CA THR A 229 9.47 -15.99 -26.93
C THR A 229 9.47 -14.70 -26.12
N TYR A 230 10.39 -13.80 -26.46
CA TYR A 230 10.55 -12.49 -25.85
C TYR A 230 10.60 -11.38 -26.90
N TYR A 231 10.24 -10.20 -26.45
CA TYR A 231 10.25 -8.95 -27.22
C TYR A 231 11.14 -7.94 -26.52
N VAL A 232 11.99 -7.25 -27.27
CA VAL A 232 12.89 -6.23 -26.76
C VAL A 232 12.70 -4.91 -27.49
N LYS A 233 12.73 -3.82 -26.73
CA LYS A 233 12.89 -2.45 -27.23
C LYS A 233 13.80 -1.66 -26.30
N LEU A 234 14.40 -0.60 -26.83
CA LEU A 234 15.25 0.29 -26.05
C LEU A 234 14.97 1.76 -26.35
N ARG A 235 15.36 2.65 -25.42
CA ARG A 235 15.41 4.10 -25.64
C ARG A 235 16.58 4.72 -24.91
N TYR A 236 16.96 5.93 -25.32
CA TYR A 236 18.03 6.70 -24.70
C TYR A 236 17.50 7.99 -24.08
N ARG A 237 18.11 8.40 -22.97
CA ARG A 237 17.91 9.69 -22.33
C ARG A 237 19.18 10.50 -22.45
N ASP A 238 19.05 11.77 -22.79
CA ASP A 238 20.18 12.69 -22.77
C ASP A 238 20.38 13.36 -21.40
N ARG A 239 21.46 14.15 -21.28
CA ARG A 239 21.80 14.85 -20.02
C ARG A 239 20.88 16.03 -19.70
N ASN A 240 20.04 16.45 -20.64
CA ASN A 240 18.93 17.37 -20.43
C ASN A 240 17.63 16.64 -19.99
N LEU A 241 17.72 15.33 -19.75
CA LEU A 241 16.66 14.43 -19.31
C LEU A 241 15.55 14.15 -20.33
N GLU A 242 15.77 14.42 -21.61
CA GLU A 242 14.82 14.10 -22.68
C GLU A 242 14.95 12.65 -23.13
N TRP A 243 13.83 11.93 -23.19
CA TRP A 243 13.77 10.58 -23.72
C TRP A 243 13.60 10.59 -25.24
N SER A 244 14.39 9.77 -25.94
CA SER A 244 14.11 9.39 -27.32
C SER A 244 12.78 8.64 -27.41
N ASP A 245 12.24 8.54 -28.63
CA ASP A 245 11.24 7.51 -28.89
C ASP A 245 11.83 6.12 -28.67
N TRP A 246 10.95 5.16 -28.37
CA TRP A 246 11.33 3.75 -28.29
C TRP A 246 11.80 3.25 -29.66
N SER A 247 12.80 2.37 -29.68
CA SER A 247 13.19 1.62 -30.87
C SER A 247 12.04 0.78 -31.41
N ASP A 248 12.19 0.31 -32.66
CA ASP A 248 11.35 -0.78 -33.14
C ASP A 248 11.53 -2.02 -32.26
N VAL A 249 10.45 -2.79 -32.13
CA VAL A 249 10.43 -4.02 -31.34
C VAL A 249 11.12 -5.13 -32.13
N LYS A 250 12.02 -5.87 -31.47
CA LYS A 250 12.55 -7.13 -32.00
C LYS A 250 12.07 -8.30 -31.17
N GLN A 251 11.78 -9.41 -31.85
CA GLN A 251 11.44 -10.69 -31.23
C GLN A 251 12.65 -11.62 -31.23
N PHE A 252 12.78 -12.44 -30.19
CA PHE A 252 13.74 -13.53 -30.10
C PHE A 252 13.19 -14.66 -29.22
N GLU A 253 13.73 -15.86 -29.38
CA GLU A 253 13.33 -17.04 -28.61
C GLU A 253 14.51 -17.54 -27.77
N ILE A 254 14.28 -17.72 -26.47
CA ILE A 254 15.28 -18.22 -25.52
C ILE A 254 15.05 -19.71 -25.28
N THR A 255 16.15 -20.48 -25.33
CA THR A 255 16.21 -21.89 -24.91
C THR A 255 17.38 -22.14 -23.95
N GLY A 256 17.37 -23.30 -23.30
CA GLY A 256 18.45 -23.77 -22.42
C GLY A 256 18.50 -23.11 -21.03
N SER A 257 17.53 -22.28 -20.67
CA SER A 257 17.37 -21.78 -19.31
C SER A 257 16.86 -22.89 -18.39
N VAL A 258 17.43 -22.98 -17.19
CA VAL A 258 16.94 -23.87 -16.12
C VAL A 258 15.92 -23.20 -15.19
N VAL A 259 15.67 -21.90 -15.36
CA VAL A 259 14.62 -21.20 -14.62
C VAL A 259 13.27 -21.43 -15.27
N SER A 260 12.30 -21.81 -14.45
CA SER A 260 10.90 -21.99 -14.83
C SER A 260 10.02 -21.45 -13.69
N ASN A 261 8.96 -20.73 -14.03
CA ASN A 261 7.98 -20.23 -13.07
C ASN A 261 6.55 -20.49 -13.58
N PRO A 262 6.13 -21.75 -13.71
CA PRO A 262 4.89 -22.07 -14.37
C PRO A 262 3.70 -21.45 -13.65
N ALA A 263 2.77 -20.85 -14.40
CA ALA A 263 1.51 -20.37 -13.87
C ALA A 263 0.34 -20.99 -14.62
N LEU A 264 -0.78 -21.14 -13.93
CA LEU A 264 -2.05 -21.62 -14.48
C LEU A 264 -3.17 -20.74 -13.93
N VAL A 265 -4.02 -20.22 -14.81
CA VAL A 265 -5.19 -19.41 -14.46
C VAL A 265 -6.39 -19.93 -15.23
N LEU A 266 -7.56 -19.94 -14.57
CA LEU A 266 -8.84 -20.24 -15.21
C LEU A 266 -9.61 -18.93 -15.43
N ASN A 267 -10.41 -18.85 -16.49
CA ASN A 267 -11.19 -17.65 -16.77
C ASN A 267 -12.35 -17.42 -15.78
N LYS A 268 -12.81 -18.47 -15.08
CA LYS A 268 -13.82 -18.42 -14.02
C LYS A 268 -13.53 -19.45 -12.92
N THR A 269 -14.18 -19.26 -11.77
CA THR A 269 -14.21 -20.22 -10.66
C THR A 269 -15.53 -20.98 -10.55
N GLU A 270 -16.56 -20.56 -11.30
CA GLU A 270 -17.88 -21.19 -11.39
C GLU A 270 -18.30 -21.29 -12.86
N TYR A 271 -18.70 -22.49 -13.28
CA TYR A 271 -19.16 -22.79 -14.64
C TYR A 271 -20.50 -23.53 -14.58
N LEU A 272 -21.36 -23.28 -15.57
CA LEU A 272 -22.52 -24.14 -15.82
C LEU A 272 -22.06 -25.50 -16.38
N GLN A 273 -22.91 -26.52 -16.27
CA GLN A 273 -22.64 -27.81 -16.92
C GLN A 273 -22.49 -27.63 -18.42
N ASN A 274 -21.49 -28.30 -19.00
CA ASN A 274 -21.09 -28.23 -20.41
C ASN A 274 -20.66 -26.83 -20.89
N GLU A 275 -20.44 -25.87 -19.99
CA GLU A 275 -19.87 -24.59 -20.34
C GLU A 275 -18.36 -24.74 -20.67
N PRO A 276 -17.85 -24.12 -21.75
CA PRO A 276 -16.42 -24.15 -22.07
C PRO A 276 -15.55 -23.64 -20.91
N ILE A 277 -14.48 -24.38 -20.62
CA ILE A 277 -13.49 -24.01 -19.60
C ILE A 277 -12.21 -23.57 -20.32
N LEU A 278 -11.73 -22.35 -20.05
CA LEU A 278 -10.50 -21.82 -20.61
C LEU A 278 -9.42 -21.75 -19.52
N ALA A 279 -8.35 -22.52 -19.71
CA ALA A 279 -7.15 -22.46 -18.90
C ALA A 279 -6.05 -21.71 -19.66
N THR A 280 -5.46 -20.70 -19.04
CA THR A 280 -4.28 -19.99 -19.55
C THR A 280 -3.07 -20.44 -18.75
N TYR A 281 -1.99 -20.81 -19.43
CA TYR A 281 -0.74 -21.23 -18.82
C TYR A 281 0.42 -20.38 -19.33
N THR A 282 1.40 -20.15 -18.47
CA THR A 282 2.64 -19.44 -18.82
C THR A 282 3.83 -20.14 -18.20
N ASP A 283 5.01 -19.90 -18.77
CA ASP A 283 6.31 -20.32 -18.22
C ASP A 283 6.45 -21.82 -17.91
N GLY A 284 5.69 -22.65 -18.62
CA GLY A 284 5.81 -24.10 -18.58
C GLY A 284 7.19 -24.59 -19.06
N PRO A 285 7.59 -25.82 -18.71
CA PRO A 285 8.91 -26.37 -19.05
C PRO A 285 9.21 -26.48 -20.54
N GLY A 286 8.17 -26.59 -21.38
CA GLY A 286 8.30 -26.65 -22.83
C GLY A 286 8.53 -28.06 -23.37
N ASN A 287 8.23 -29.11 -22.59
CA ASN A 287 8.25 -30.46 -23.14
C ASN A 287 7.06 -30.67 -24.06
N GLN A 288 7.22 -31.45 -25.13
CA GLN A 288 6.15 -31.76 -26.09
C GLN A 288 4.90 -32.35 -25.41
N GLN A 289 5.09 -33.04 -24.29
CA GLN A 289 4.08 -33.77 -23.54
C GLN A 289 3.70 -33.10 -22.21
N ASP A 290 4.04 -31.83 -21.99
CA ASP A 290 3.46 -31.05 -20.89
C ASP A 290 1.96 -30.87 -21.15
N TRP A 291 1.13 -30.94 -20.11
CA TRP A 291 -0.33 -31.02 -20.28
C TRP A 291 -1.12 -30.46 -19.10
N ILE A 292 -2.33 -30.00 -19.40
CA ILE A 292 -3.31 -29.53 -18.42
C ILE A 292 -4.38 -30.60 -18.28
N GLY A 293 -4.65 -31.00 -17.04
CA GLY A 293 -5.64 -32.01 -16.68
C GLY A 293 -6.70 -31.47 -15.72
N ILE A 294 -7.96 -31.88 -15.93
CA ILE A 294 -9.09 -31.59 -15.04
C ILE A 294 -9.45 -32.83 -14.24
N TYR A 295 -9.61 -32.69 -12.93
CA TYR A 295 -9.93 -33.75 -11.99
C TYR A 295 -11.06 -33.31 -11.04
N LYS A 296 -11.81 -34.27 -10.49
CA LYS A 296 -12.74 -33.97 -9.38
C LYS A 296 -11.98 -33.68 -8.10
N LYS A 297 -12.55 -32.85 -7.23
CA LYS A 297 -12.01 -32.60 -5.88
C LYS A 297 -11.82 -33.92 -5.13
N GLY A 298 -10.68 -34.06 -4.46
CA GLY A 298 -10.30 -35.26 -3.72
C GLY A 298 -9.70 -36.39 -4.58
N GLN A 299 -9.72 -36.29 -5.91
CA GLN A 299 -9.00 -37.24 -6.76
C GLN A 299 -7.49 -36.97 -6.75
N THR A 300 -6.71 -38.05 -6.70
CA THR A 300 -5.26 -38.02 -6.82
C THR A 300 -4.87 -38.28 -8.28
N PRO A 301 -4.17 -37.34 -8.95
CA PRO A 301 -3.58 -37.57 -10.27
C PRO A 301 -2.72 -38.85 -10.27
N ALA A 302 -2.61 -39.54 -11.41
CA ALA A 302 -2.05 -40.89 -11.58
C ALA A 302 -2.91 -42.07 -11.07
N SER A 303 -3.73 -41.89 -10.03
CA SER A 303 -4.59 -42.97 -9.51
C SER A 303 -5.90 -43.12 -10.27
N VAL A 304 -6.33 -42.08 -10.99
CA VAL A 304 -7.57 -42.04 -11.78
C VAL A 304 -7.36 -41.28 -13.09
N THR A 305 -8.20 -41.56 -14.08
CA THR A 305 -8.21 -40.82 -15.35
C THR A 305 -8.74 -39.39 -15.15
N SER A 306 -8.10 -38.43 -15.82
CA SER A 306 -8.61 -37.05 -15.88
C SER A 306 -9.99 -37.01 -16.54
N GLN A 307 -10.80 -36.05 -16.11
CA GLN A 307 -12.13 -35.79 -16.68
C GLN A 307 -12.01 -35.16 -18.07
N ALA A 308 -10.96 -34.37 -18.27
CA ALA A 308 -10.53 -33.84 -19.56
C ALA A 308 -9.03 -33.50 -19.49
N TYR A 309 -8.35 -33.50 -20.64
CA TYR A 309 -6.96 -33.06 -20.72
C TYR A 309 -6.63 -32.42 -22.08
N LYS A 310 -5.57 -31.62 -22.10
CA LYS A 310 -4.98 -31.04 -23.32
C LYS A 310 -3.47 -30.95 -23.17
N TYR A 311 -2.72 -31.39 -24.19
CA TYR A 311 -1.28 -31.13 -24.28
C TYR A 311 -1.00 -29.68 -24.65
N THR A 312 0.09 -29.15 -24.12
CA THR A 312 0.64 -27.83 -24.49
C THR A 312 1.44 -27.88 -25.79
N ASN A 313 1.84 -29.08 -26.22
CA ASN A 313 2.60 -29.32 -27.45
C ASN A 313 3.93 -28.55 -27.51
N GLY A 314 4.67 -28.51 -26.39
CA GLY A 314 5.97 -27.83 -26.30
C GLY A 314 5.89 -26.32 -26.14
N GLN A 315 4.68 -25.75 -26.16
CA GLN A 315 4.50 -24.32 -25.87
C GLN A 315 4.74 -24.07 -24.39
N THR A 316 5.61 -23.11 -24.06
CA THR A 316 5.82 -22.70 -22.66
C THR A 316 4.69 -21.81 -22.16
N SER A 317 3.97 -21.12 -23.04
CA SER A 317 2.81 -20.28 -22.71
C SER A 317 1.71 -20.41 -23.76
N GLY A 318 0.45 -20.34 -23.34
CA GLY A 318 -0.70 -20.44 -24.23
C GLY A 318 -2.01 -20.72 -23.51
N THR A 319 -2.98 -21.26 -24.23
CA THR A 319 -4.30 -21.59 -23.68
C THR A 319 -4.68 -23.05 -23.96
N ALA A 320 -5.25 -23.73 -22.97
CA ALA A 320 -5.95 -24.99 -23.14
C ALA A 320 -7.46 -24.76 -23.02
N ASN A 321 -8.17 -24.96 -24.13
CA ASN A 321 -9.61 -24.77 -24.20
C ASN A 321 -10.35 -26.12 -24.18
N PHE A 322 -11.23 -26.28 -23.18
CA PHE A 322 -12.09 -27.44 -23.00
C PHE A 322 -13.50 -27.11 -23.49
N ASN A 323 -13.67 -27.09 -24.81
CA ASN A 323 -14.87 -26.57 -25.50
C ASN A 323 -16.19 -27.23 -25.09
N THR A 324 -16.18 -28.48 -24.62
CA THR A 324 -17.39 -29.21 -24.24
C THR A 324 -17.73 -29.06 -22.75
N GLY A 325 -16.89 -28.40 -21.96
CA GLY A 325 -17.04 -28.31 -20.52
C GLY A 325 -17.10 -29.67 -19.83
N LEU A 326 -17.78 -29.72 -18.68
CA LEU A 326 -18.03 -30.94 -17.91
C LEU A 326 -19.53 -31.16 -17.72
N ALA A 327 -19.99 -32.39 -17.95
CA ALA A 327 -21.40 -32.75 -17.85
C ALA A 327 -21.88 -33.00 -16.42
N ALA A 328 -21.00 -33.40 -15.50
CA ALA A 328 -21.38 -33.70 -14.12
C ALA A 328 -21.21 -32.46 -13.23
N LYS A 329 -22.19 -32.22 -12.35
CA LYS A 329 -22.06 -31.21 -11.29
C LYS A 329 -21.03 -31.66 -10.24
N GLY A 330 -20.33 -30.71 -9.63
CA GLY A 330 -19.40 -30.98 -8.54
C GLY A 330 -18.26 -29.98 -8.42
N GLN A 331 -17.36 -30.26 -7.47
CA GLN A 331 -16.12 -29.51 -7.29
C GLN A 331 -14.99 -30.18 -8.09
N TYR A 332 -14.18 -29.37 -8.77
CA TYR A 332 -13.09 -29.80 -9.65
C TYR A 332 -11.82 -29.00 -9.40
N PHE A 333 -10.71 -29.47 -9.94
CA PHE A 333 -9.49 -28.69 -10.07
C PHE A 333 -8.82 -28.93 -11.43
N ALA A 334 -8.13 -27.90 -11.92
CA ALA A 334 -7.21 -27.99 -13.04
C ALA A 334 -5.76 -28.02 -12.52
N GLY A 335 -4.98 -28.98 -12.99
CA GLY A 335 -3.54 -29.10 -12.73
C GLY A 335 -2.73 -28.94 -14.01
N PHE A 336 -1.52 -28.39 -13.89
CA PHE A 336 -0.54 -28.33 -14.97
C PHE A 336 0.58 -29.31 -14.64
N PHE A 337 0.88 -30.20 -15.58
CA PHE A 337 1.76 -31.35 -15.39
C PHE A 337 2.84 -31.39 -16.48
N ALA A 338 4.03 -31.89 -16.12
CA ALA A 338 5.14 -31.98 -17.05
C ALA A 338 5.30 -33.38 -17.66
N ASN A 339 5.66 -33.42 -18.94
CA ASN A 339 6.18 -34.57 -19.66
C ASN A 339 5.44 -35.90 -19.42
N ASN A 340 4.11 -35.92 -19.62
CA ASN A 340 3.24 -37.08 -19.33
C ASN A 340 3.27 -37.62 -17.89
N GLY A 341 3.96 -36.94 -16.97
CA GLY A 341 3.91 -37.21 -15.55
C GLY A 341 2.68 -36.60 -14.89
N TYR A 342 2.56 -36.84 -13.58
CA TYR A 342 1.43 -36.38 -12.75
C TYR A 342 1.88 -35.50 -11.58
N ILE A 343 3.14 -35.05 -11.59
CA ILE A 343 3.65 -34.05 -10.66
C ILE A 343 3.17 -32.68 -11.15
N GLU A 344 2.47 -31.96 -10.29
CA GLU A 344 2.00 -30.60 -10.57
C GLU A 344 3.17 -29.63 -10.55
N ILE A 345 3.36 -28.89 -11.63
CA ILE A 345 4.45 -27.92 -11.78
C ILE A 345 4.07 -26.50 -11.35
N THR A 346 2.82 -26.29 -10.98
CA THR A 346 2.30 -25.06 -10.37
C THR A 346 1.09 -25.37 -9.51
N GLY A 347 0.66 -24.42 -8.67
CA GLY A 347 -0.52 -24.58 -7.83
C GLY A 347 -1.78 -24.81 -8.66
N ARG A 348 -2.46 -25.94 -8.42
CA ARG A 348 -3.75 -26.28 -9.04
C ARG A 348 -4.81 -25.20 -8.80
N LYS A 349 -5.77 -25.09 -9.71
CA LYS A 349 -6.88 -24.14 -9.63
C LYS A 349 -8.21 -24.86 -9.42
N SER A 350 -8.83 -24.65 -8.27
CA SER A 350 -10.14 -25.21 -7.93
C SER A 350 -11.27 -24.39 -8.54
N PHE A 351 -12.33 -25.08 -8.96
CA PHE A 351 -13.54 -24.47 -9.51
C PHE A 351 -14.75 -25.38 -9.27
N TYR A 352 -15.93 -24.81 -9.46
CA TYR A 352 -17.21 -25.51 -9.37
C TYR A 352 -17.88 -25.61 -10.74
N VAL A 353 -18.55 -26.74 -11.00
CA VAL A 353 -19.43 -26.93 -12.14
C VAL A 353 -20.83 -27.26 -11.66
N GLY A 354 -21.83 -26.51 -12.11
CA GLY A 354 -23.24 -26.73 -11.79
C GLY A 354 -24.11 -25.48 -11.90
N PRO A 355 -25.36 -25.52 -11.43
CA PRO A 355 -26.26 -24.37 -11.47
C PRO A 355 -25.77 -23.20 -10.59
N LYS A 356 -26.15 -21.98 -10.96
CA LYS A 356 -25.87 -20.77 -10.17
C LYS A 356 -26.89 -20.62 -9.05
N VAL A 357 -26.45 -20.78 -7.82
CA VAL A 357 -27.29 -20.62 -6.63
C VAL A 357 -27.75 -19.18 -6.49
N VAL A 358 -29.02 -19.01 -6.15
CA VAL A 358 -29.59 -17.71 -5.75
C VAL A 358 -30.10 -17.83 -4.32
N LEU A 359 -29.58 -16.98 -3.45
CA LEU A 359 -30.09 -16.80 -2.09
C LEU A 359 -30.93 -15.52 -2.02
N GLN A 360 -31.93 -15.51 -1.16
CA GLN A 360 -32.76 -14.33 -0.89
C GLN A 360 -33.21 -14.33 0.57
N VAL A 361 -32.97 -13.21 1.26
CA VAL A 361 -33.55 -12.94 2.58
C VAL A 361 -34.95 -12.34 2.43
N THR A 362 -35.84 -12.59 3.40
CA THR A 362 -37.22 -12.04 3.37
C THR A 362 -37.31 -10.57 3.76
N ALA A 363 -36.29 -10.05 4.45
CA ALA A 363 -36.14 -8.67 4.88
C ALA A 363 -34.65 -8.34 5.07
N ASP A 364 -34.31 -7.05 5.01
CA ASP A 364 -32.94 -6.56 5.24
C ASP A 364 -32.65 -6.30 6.74
N SER A 365 -33.68 -6.26 7.57
CA SER A 365 -33.61 -6.02 9.02
C SER A 365 -34.55 -6.93 9.79
N TYR A 366 -34.04 -7.53 10.86
CA TYR A 366 -34.79 -8.41 11.76
C TYR A 366 -34.64 -7.95 13.21
N PRO A 367 -35.67 -8.11 14.06
CA PRO A 367 -35.54 -7.85 15.50
C PRO A 367 -34.61 -8.88 16.16
N VAL A 368 -33.98 -8.51 17.28
CA VAL A 368 -33.17 -9.44 18.08
C VAL A 368 -34.05 -10.61 18.55
N GLY A 369 -33.58 -11.84 18.33
CA GLY A 369 -34.36 -13.05 18.61
C GLY A 369 -35.41 -13.42 17.54
N GLY A 370 -35.59 -12.58 16.52
CA GLY A 370 -36.46 -12.87 15.38
C GLY A 370 -35.95 -14.02 14.51
N THR A 371 -36.83 -14.48 13.61
CA THR A 371 -36.50 -15.50 12.62
C THR A 371 -35.98 -14.85 11.34
N VAL A 372 -34.74 -15.16 10.98
CA VAL A 372 -34.18 -14.85 9.66
C VAL A 372 -34.55 -15.97 8.70
N THR A 373 -35.29 -15.63 7.66
CA THR A 373 -35.72 -16.58 6.63
C THR A 373 -34.92 -16.37 5.35
N ILE A 374 -34.27 -17.45 4.89
CA ILE A 374 -33.47 -17.48 3.67
C ILE A 374 -34.11 -18.46 2.69
N ASN A 375 -34.58 -17.92 1.58
CA ASN A 375 -35.00 -18.71 0.43
C ASN A 375 -33.79 -18.98 -0.46
N TYR A 376 -33.71 -20.18 -1.00
CA TYR A 376 -32.68 -20.56 -1.95
C TYR A 376 -33.31 -21.24 -3.16
N SER A 377 -32.71 -21.03 -4.33
CA SER A 377 -33.07 -21.70 -5.57
C SER A 377 -31.81 -22.02 -6.38
N ASN A 378 -31.95 -22.92 -7.35
CA ASN A 378 -30.85 -23.38 -8.21
C ASN A 378 -29.65 -23.95 -7.42
N GLY A 379 -29.91 -24.53 -6.25
CA GLY A 379 -28.95 -25.30 -5.46
C GLY A 379 -28.43 -26.51 -6.24
N PRO A 380 -27.12 -26.77 -6.30
CA PRO A 380 -26.62 -27.99 -6.91
C PRO A 380 -27.15 -29.24 -6.22
N ASN A 381 -27.44 -29.18 -4.92
CA ASN A 381 -27.86 -30.34 -4.14
C ASN A 381 -26.82 -31.47 -4.25
N LEU A 382 -25.56 -31.15 -3.96
CA LEU A 382 -24.53 -32.15 -3.63
C LEU A 382 -24.75 -32.59 -2.18
N VAL A 383 -24.18 -33.76 -1.84
CA VAL A 383 -24.33 -34.33 -0.51
C VAL A 383 -23.65 -33.41 0.51
N LYS A 384 -24.41 -33.01 1.54
CA LYS A 384 -23.97 -32.08 2.61
C LYS A 384 -23.66 -30.66 2.13
N ASP A 385 -24.33 -30.18 1.09
CA ASP A 385 -24.39 -28.74 0.85
C ASP A 385 -25.12 -28.05 2.00
N TRP A 386 -24.75 -26.81 2.31
CA TRP A 386 -25.29 -26.08 3.44
C TRP A 386 -25.30 -24.57 3.24
N ILE A 387 -26.16 -23.88 3.98
CA ILE A 387 -26.17 -22.42 4.08
C ILE A 387 -25.57 -22.05 5.42
N GLY A 388 -24.55 -21.20 5.39
CA GLY A 388 -23.91 -20.64 6.58
C GLY A 388 -24.20 -19.16 6.73
N ILE A 389 -24.47 -18.72 7.96
CA ILE A 389 -24.61 -17.32 8.34
C ILE A 389 -23.37 -16.90 9.11
N TYR A 390 -22.78 -15.79 8.71
CA TYR A 390 -21.53 -15.25 9.27
C TYR A 390 -21.72 -13.79 9.65
N LYS A 391 -21.05 -13.36 10.72
CA LYS A 391 -20.95 -11.92 11.02
C LYS A 391 -20.11 -11.23 9.93
N MET A 392 -20.40 -9.96 9.68
CA MET A 392 -19.58 -9.15 8.77
C MET A 392 -18.11 -9.13 9.21
N GLY A 393 -17.20 -9.31 8.24
CA GLY A 393 -15.76 -9.43 8.47
C GLY A 393 -15.28 -10.86 8.76
N GLN A 394 -16.18 -11.82 9.01
CA GLN A 394 -15.80 -13.23 9.10
C GLN A 394 -15.68 -13.85 7.71
N VAL A 395 -14.78 -14.83 7.57
CA VAL A 395 -14.57 -15.59 6.33
C VAL A 395 -14.79 -17.08 6.61
N PRO A 396 -15.58 -17.80 5.80
CA PRO A 396 -15.83 -19.23 6.01
C PRO A 396 -14.53 -20.04 5.98
N GLY A 397 -14.39 -20.99 6.89
CA GLY A 397 -13.20 -21.85 6.99
C GLY A 397 -11.99 -21.22 7.67
N SER A 398 -12.09 -19.96 8.11
CA SER A 398 -11.13 -19.36 9.05
C SER A 398 -11.37 -19.86 10.48
N ALA A 399 -10.61 -19.37 11.46
CA ALA A 399 -10.78 -19.74 12.88
C ALA A 399 -12.18 -19.41 13.46
N ASN A 400 -13.00 -18.63 12.74
CA ASN A 400 -14.33 -18.24 13.19
C ASN A 400 -15.41 -19.18 12.61
N PRO A 401 -16.16 -19.93 13.46
CA PRO A 401 -17.27 -20.73 13.00
C PRO A 401 -18.42 -19.85 12.47
N SER A 402 -19.30 -20.44 11.67
CA SER A 402 -20.56 -19.79 11.30
C SER A 402 -21.37 -19.46 12.56
N ALA A 403 -22.04 -18.31 12.57
CA ALA A 403 -22.95 -17.92 13.64
C ALA A 403 -24.14 -18.89 13.73
N MET A 404 -24.67 -19.29 12.56
CA MET A 404 -25.71 -20.29 12.39
C MET A 404 -25.51 -21.01 11.06
N TRP A 405 -25.98 -22.24 10.93
CA TRP A 405 -25.91 -22.98 9.68
C TRP A 405 -27.03 -24.00 9.54
N SER A 406 -27.32 -24.43 8.32
CA SER A 406 -28.27 -25.52 8.05
C SER A 406 -27.92 -26.23 6.74
N TYR A 407 -27.93 -27.57 6.76
CA TYR A 407 -27.81 -28.37 5.54
C TYR A 407 -29.01 -28.15 4.61
N VAL A 408 -28.75 -28.12 3.31
CA VAL A 408 -29.76 -28.12 2.27
C VAL A 408 -29.81 -29.49 1.61
N THR A 409 -31.02 -29.98 1.31
CA THR A 409 -31.26 -31.33 0.78
C THR A 409 -32.05 -31.32 -0.53
N THR A 410 -32.39 -30.13 -1.02
CA THR A 410 -33.17 -29.89 -2.23
C THR A 410 -32.48 -28.81 -3.08
N ALA A 411 -32.84 -28.70 -4.35
CA ALA A 411 -32.32 -27.63 -5.23
C ALA A 411 -32.96 -26.26 -4.93
N ALA A 412 -34.15 -26.23 -4.33
CA ALA A 412 -34.82 -25.01 -3.90
C ALA A 412 -35.57 -25.26 -2.59
N GLY A 413 -35.68 -24.23 -1.75
CA GLY A 413 -36.36 -24.33 -0.47
C GLY A 413 -36.14 -23.11 0.41
N THR A 414 -36.50 -23.26 1.67
CA THR A 414 -36.46 -22.19 2.68
C THR A 414 -35.76 -22.71 3.94
N LYS A 415 -34.88 -21.89 4.52
CA LYS A 415 -34.23 -22.12 5.81
C LYS A 415 -34.55 -20.99 6.77
N ASN A 416 -34.89 -21.37 8.00
CA ASN A 416 -35.23 -20.44 9.09
C ASN A 416 -34.15 -20.52 10.16
N PHE A 417 -33.64 -19.36 10.58
CA PHE A 417 -32.59 -19.24 11.59
C PHE A 417 -33.10 -18.32 12.69
N THR A 418 -33.09 -18.80 13.93
CA THR A 418 -33.59 -18.07 15.10
C THR A 418 -32.48 -17.86 16.12
N GLY A 419 -32.59 -16.82 16.95
CA GLY A 419 -31.63 -16.59 18.02
C GLY A 419 -30.28 -16.01 17.59
N LEU A 420 -30.19 -15.41 16.38
CA LEU A 420 -29.01 -14.64 16.01
C LEU A 420 -28.86 -13.43 16.96
N PRO A 421 -27.66 -13.21 17.53
CA PRO A 421 -27.38 -11.99 18.28
C PRO A 421 -27.52 -10.74 17.41
N LYS A 422 -27.51 -9.59 18.09
CA LYS A 422 -27.38 -8.28 17.46
C LYS A 422 -26.11 -8.26 16.58
N GLY A 423 -26.21 -7.81 15.33
CA GLY A 423 -25.08 -7.81 14.39
C GLY A 423 -25.45 -7.56 12.93
N TYR A 424 -24.44 -7.24 12.12
CA TYR A 424 -24.52 -7.32 10.66
C TYR A 424 -24.04 -8.69 10.20
N TYR A 425 -24.78 -9.30 9.28
CA TYR A 425 -24.55 -10.66 8.84
C TYR A 425 -24.60 -10.76 7.31
N TYR A 426 -23.94 -11.79 6.81
CA TYR A 426 -24.21 -12.31 5.47
C TYR A 426 -24.46 -13.81 5.52
N ALA A 427 -25.25 -14.29 4.57
CA ALA A 427 -25.43 -15.72 4.31
C ALA A 427 -24.81 -16.10 2.97
N THR A 428 -24.27 -17.32 2.93
CA THR A 428 -23.64 -17.89 1.73
C THR A 428 -23.96 -19.38 1.63
N TYR A 429 -23.99 -19.89 0.40
CA TYR A 429 -24.13 -21.32 0.11
C TYR A 429 -22.75 -21.95 0.06
N LEU A 430 -22.58 -23.10 0.70
CA LEU A 430 -21.31 -23.82 0.79
C LEU A 430 -21.46 -25.29 0.40
N LEU A 431 -20.43 -25.85 -0.21
CA LEU A 431 -20.46 -27.18 -0.81
C LEU A 431 -19.88 -28.28 0.08
N GLU A 432 -20.61 -29.39 0.17
CA GLU A 432 -20.13 -30.71 0.63
C GLU A 432 -19.40 -30.69 1.99
N ASP A 433 -20.00 -30.11 3.02
CA ASP A 433 -19.41 -29.97 4.38
C ASP A 433 -18.09 -29.16 4.41
N GLY A 434 -17.73 -28.55 3.29
CA GLY A 434 -16.57 -27.70 3.12
C GLY A 434 -16.94 -26.22 3.08
N TYR A 435 -15.93 -25.39 2.81
CA TYR A 435 -16.06 -23.94 2.81
C TYR A 435 -15.99 -23.29 1.41
N THR A 436 -16.13 -24.09 0.35
CA THR A 436 -16.24 -23.58 -1.02
C THR A 436 -17.59 -22.88 -1.17
N GLN A 437 -17.54 -21.56 -1.29
CA GLN A 437 -18.70 -20.71 -1.50
C GLN A 437 -19.07 -20.67 -2.98
N ILE A 438 -20.36 -20.70 -3.31
CA ILE A 438 -20.87 -20.50 -4.67
C ILE A 438 -22.08 -19.58 -4.68
N GLY A 439 -22.29 -18.88 -5.80
CA GLY A 439 -23.35 -17.89 -5.95
C GLY A 439 -23.10 -16.62 -5.12
N GLU A 440 -24.07 -15.71 -5.17
CA GLU A 440 -23.97 -14.42 -4.49
C GLU A 440 -24.32 -14.53 -3.00
N LYS A 441 -23.64 -13.71 -2.19
CA LYS A 441 -23.96 -13.54 -0.77
C LYS A 441 -25.20 -12.66 -0.62
N VAL A 442 -25.98 -12.91 0.42
CA VAL A 442 -27.07 -12.02 0.85
C VAL A 442 -26.78 -11.43 2.22
N PHE A 443 -27.07 -10.15 2.39
CA PHE A 443 -26.72 -9.37 3.58
C PHE A 443 -27.99 -8.98 4.34
N PHE A 444 -27.91 -8.93 5.66
CA PHE A 444 -29.01 -8.49 6.53
C PHE A 444 -28.47 -8.04 7.89
N LYS A 445 -29.28 -7.33 8.67
CA LYS A 445 -28.96 -6.97 10.06
C LYS A 445 -29.96 -7.54 11.06
N VAL A 446 -29.48 -7.73 12.29
CA VAL A 446 -30.30 -8.10 13.45
C VAL A 446 -30.16 -6.99 14.50
N GLY A 447 -31.25 -6.29 14.79
CA GLY A 447 -31.32 -5.13 15.68
C GLY A 447 -31.24 -3.77 14.96
N ASP A 448 -31.64 -2.70 15.67
CA ASP A 448 -31.79 -1.36 15.09
C ASP A 448 -30.45 -0.61 15.00
N ILE A 449 -29.80 -0.35 16.14
CA ILE A 449 -28.47 0.27 16.26
C ILE A 449 -27.47 -0.83 16.55
N VAL A 450 -26.78 -1.34 15.53
CA VAL A 450 -25.91 -2.51 15.64
C VAL A 450 -24.50 -2.15 16.12
N THR A 451 -23.92 -1.08 15.56
CA THR A 451 -22.52 -0.74 15.76
C THR A 451 -22.30 -0.06 17.11
N ASP A 452 -21.30 -0.51 17.85
CA ASP A 452 -20.88 0.14 19.08
C ASP A 452 -19.67 1.04 18.77
N LEU A 453 -19.80 2.33 19.06
CA LEU A 453 -18.81 3.39 18.83
C LEU A 453 -18.40 4.02 20.16
N TRP A 454 -17.10 4.25 20.33
CA TRP A 454 -16.55 5.02 21.44
C TRP A 454 -15.34 5.85 20.99
N ILE A 455 -14.95 6.80 21.83
CA ILE A 455 -13.79 7.68 21.60
C ILE A 455 -12.84 7.62 22.80
N ASN A 456 -11.59 8.04 22.60
CA ASN A 456 -10.54 7.90 23.61
C ASN A 456 -10.71 8.78 24.86
N LYS A 457 -11.46 9.89 24.80
CA LYS A 457 -11.72 10.77 25.95
C LYS A 457 -12.95 11.66 25.75
N PRO A 458 -13.54 12.21 26.82
CA PRO A 458 -14.76 13.04 26.71
C PRO A 458 -14.50 14.54 26.47
N VAL A 459 -13.26 15.02 26.65
CA VAL A 459 -12.90 16.45 26.52
C VAL A 459 -11.60 16.61 25.73
N TYR A 460 -11.62 17.46 24.70
CA TYR A 460 -10.49 17.76 23.81
C TYR A 460 -10.18 19.26 23.79
N THR A 461 -8.93 19.61 23.52
CA THR A 461 -8.53 20.98 23.19
C THR A 461 -8.66 21.23 21.69
N LEU A 462 -8.77 22.50 21.28
CA LEU A 462 -8.80 22.87 19.86
C LEU A 462 -7.61 22.29 19.09
N GLY A 463 -7.87 21.60 17.98
CA GLY A 463 -6.85 20.98 17.13
C GLY A 463 -6.29 19.65 17.66
N GLU A 464 -6.78 19.17 18.81
CA GLU A 464 -6.36 17.89 19.36
C GLU A 464 -7.02 16.71 18.65
N ASN A 465 -6.22 15.71 18.32
CA ASN A 465 -6.69 14.51 17.62
C ASN A 465 -7.74 13.72 18.42
N ILE A 466 -8.75 13.21 17.72
CA ILE A 466 -9.80 12.35 18.28
C ILE A 466 -9.60 10.94 17.73
N THR A 467 -9.40 9.96 18.60
CA THR A 467 -9.37 8.55 18.21
C THR A 467 -10.73 7.92 18.46
N ALA A 468 -11.42 7.56 17.38
CA ALA A 468 -12.66 6.82 17.39
C ALA A 468 -12.38 5.32 17.22
N SER A 469 -13.09 4.49 17.97
CA SER A 469 -12.99 3.03 17.90
C SER A 469 -14.38 2.40 17.87
N TRP A 470 -14.52 1.29 17.16
CA TRP A 470 -15.82 0.65 16.96
C TRP A 470 -15.75 -0.88 16.77
N THR A 471 -16.90 -1.51 16.95
CA THR A 471 -17.16 -2.92 16.60
C THR A 471 -18.50 -3.09 15.90
N ASP A 472 -18.62 -4.15 15.09
CA ASP A 472 -19.85 -4.54 14.38
C ASP A 472 -20.40 -3.43 13.46
N SER A 473 -19.55 -2.83 12.61
CA SER A 473 -19.97 -1.92 11.52
C SER A 473 -20.42 -2.69 10.26
N PRO A 474 -21.19 -2.04 9.35
CA PRO A 474 -21.72 -2.70 8.14
C PRO A 474 -20.62 -3.21 7.20
N GLY A 475 -19.46 -2.52 7.16
CA GLY A 475 -18.31 -2.91 6.38
C GLY A 475 -18.38 -2.52 4.90
N ILE A 476 -19.15 -1.48 4.56
CA ILE A 476 -19.20 -0.92 3.20
C ILE A 476 -18.11 0.13 3.07
N ILE A 477 -17.38 0.15 1.96
CA ILE A 477 -16.25 1.06 1.73
C ILE A 477 -16.63 2.56 1.86
N LYS A 478 -17.91 2.88 1.68
CA LYS A 478 -18.52 4.22 1.75
C LYS A 478 -19.15 4.50 3.12
N ASP A 479 -18.92 3.66 4.12
CA ASP A 479 -19.30 3.97 5.49
C ASP A 479 -18.37 5.03 6.08
N TRP A 480 -18.91 5.95 6.87
CA TRP A 480 -18.18 7.13 7.33
C TRP A 480 -18.55 7.54 8.77
N LEU A 481 -17.57 8.13 9.46
CA LEU A 481 -17.71 8.78 10.77
C LEU A 481 -18.07 10.26 10.56
N GLY A 482 -19.15 10.72 11.18
CA GLY A 482 -19.51 12.14 11.20
C GLY A 482 -19.39 12.75 12.59
N ILE A 483 -18.81 13.94 12.67
CA ILE A 483 -18.84 14.78 13.89
C ILE A 483 -19.80 15.94 13.65
N TYR A 484 -20.74 16.15 14.56
CA TYR A 484 -21.71 17.23 14.50
C TYR A 484 -21.69 18.09 15.77
N PRO A 485 -22.00 19.39 15.67
CA PRO A 485 -22.35 20.18 16.83
C PRO A 485 -23.60 19.59 17.50
N GLN A 486 -23.66 19.58 18.83
CA GLN A 486 -24.80 19.01 19.56
C GLN A 486 -26.14 19.73 19.29
N SER A 487 -26.10 20.95 18.74
CA SER A 487 -27.30 21.66 18.26
C SER A 487 -27.96 21.01 17.04
N VAL A 488 -27.22 20.23 16.23
CA VAL A 488 -27.75 19.51 15.08
C VAL A 488 -28.34 18.19 15.57
N GLN A 489 -29.66 18.10 15.69
CA GLN A 489 -30.31 16.89 16.22
C GLN A 489 -30.55 15.82 15.16
N THR A 490 -30.82 16.23 13.92
CA THR A 490 -31.04 15.37 12.76
C THR A 490 -29.84 15.47 11.84
N PRO A 491 -29.10 14.37 11.59
CA PRO A 491 -27.95 14.39 10.70
C PRO A 491 -28.30 14.87 9.29
N ASN A 492 -27.43 15.69 8.73
CA ASN A 492 -27.53 16.31 7.42
C ASN A 492 -26.11 16.73 6.97
N ASP A 493 -25.99 17.53 5.92
CA ASP A 493 -24.71 18.03 5.41
C ASP A 493 -24.01 19.06 6.32
N GLN A 494 -24.57 19.41 7.48
CA GLN A 494 -24.00 20.35 8.45
C GLN A 494 -23.08 19.66 9.47
N PHE A 495 -22.35 18.63 9.06
CA PHE A 495 -21.31 18.04 9.89
C PHE A 495 -20.10 18.99 10.02
N THR A 496 -19.41 18.93 11.15
CA THR A 496 -18.11 19.57 11.37
C THR A 496 -16.98 18.80 10.69
N SER A 497 -17.11 17.48 10.63
CA SER A 497 -16.10 16.59 10.08
C SER A 497 -16.74 15.32 9.54
N TYR A 498 -16.14 14.77 8.50
CA TYR A 498 -16.46 13.44 7.98
C TYR A 498 -15.17 12.67 7.72
N THR A 499 -15.17 11.37 7.98
CA THR A 499 -14.00 10.51 7.71
C THR A 499 -14.44 9.12 7.30
N TYR A 500 -14.02 8.67 6.12
CA TYR A 500 -14.19 7.27 5.70
C TYR A 500 -13.23 6.35 6.47
N PHE A 501 -13.70 5.14 6.74
CA PHE A 501 -12.93 4.09 7.42
C PHE A 501 -12.84 2.80 6.59
N ASP A 502 -12.98 2.94 5.27
CA ASP A 502 -12.61 1.93 4.27
C ASP A 502 -13.30 0.57 4.44
N GLY A 503 -14.53 0.56 4.97
CA GLY A 503 -15.32 -0.65 5.18
C GLY A 503 -14.80 -1.57 6.30
N LEU A 504 -13.99 -1.06 7.22
CA LEU A 504 -13.54 -1.82 8.39
C LEU A 504 -14.73 -2.11 9.33
N THR A 505 -15.05 -3.40 9.52
CA THR A 505 -16.15 -3.87 10.39
C THR A 505 -15.85 -3.69 11.88
N GLN A 506 -14.57 -3.56 12.25
CA GLN A 506 -14.08 -3.26 13.59
C GLN A 506 -12.71 -2.57 13.48
N GLY A 507 -12.39 -1.68 14.41
CA GLY A 507 -11.09 -1.02 14.42
C GLY A 507 -11.10 0.33 15.12
N SER A 508 -10.11 1.15 14.76
CA SER A 508 -10.03 2.53 15.22
C SER A 508 -9.52 3.44 14.10
N LYS A 509 -9.90 4.72 14.15
CA LYS A 509 -9.45 5.77 13.25
C LYS A 509 -9.10 7.00 14.08
N THR A 510 -7.95 7.58 13.83
CA THR A 510 -7.57 8.87 14.40
C THR A 510 -7.92 9.97 13.41
N ILE A 511 -8.76 10.89 13.85
CA ILE A 511 -9.17 12.09 13.13
C ILE A 511 -8.20 13.20 13.53
N SER A 512 -7.55 13.82 12.54
CA SER A 512 -6.51 14.83 12.73
C SER A 512 -6.59 15.93 11.67
N GLY A 513 -5.94 17.06 11.93
CA GLY A 513 -5.86 18.18 10.99
C GLY A 513 -7.11 19.08 10.96
N ASN A 514 -7.07 20.07 10.06
CA ASN A 514 -8.08 21.15 9.97
C ASN A 514 -9.06 20.99 8.80
N VAL A 515 -8.75 20.14 7.81
CA VAL A 515 -9.62 19.88 6.64
C VAL A 515 -10.26 18.52 6.84
N ASN A 516 -11.58 18.47 7.00
CA ASN A 516 -12.32 17.25 7.38
C ASN A 516 -11.76 16.57 8.64
N GLY A 517 -11.17 17.36 9.55
CA GLY A 517 -10.43 16.90 10.71
C GLY A 517 -11.19 17.14 12.02
N VAL A 518 -10.53 17.61 13.07
CA VAL A 518 -11.17 17.79 14.39
C VAL A 518 -11.89 19.15 14.50
N PRO A 519 -12.85 19.33 15.43
CA PRO A 519 -13.55 20.60 15.57
C PRO A 519 -12.62 21.79 15.83
N THR A 520 -12.88 22.91 15.14
CA THR A 520 -12.08 24.15 15.21
C THR A 520 -12.72 25.24 16.09
N ALA A 521 -13.88 24.97 16.68
CA ALA A 521 -14.55 25.83 17.64
C ALA A 521 -14.77 25.09 18.96
N ALA A 522 -14.71 25.84 20.07
CA ALA A 522 -15.08 25.30 21.37
C ALA A 522 -16.60 25.09 21.41
N GLY A 523 -17.04 23.99 22.00
CA GLY A 523 -18.45 23.61 22.04
C GLY A 523 -18.67 22.15 22.39
N ASN A 524 -19.94 21.74 22.42
CA ASN A 524 -20.33 20.35 22.60
C ASN A 524 -20.64 19.72 21.25
N TYR A 525 -20.13 18.51 21.04
CA TYR A 525 -20.22 17.77 19.79
C TYR A 525 -20.68 16.34 20.06
N TYR A 526 -21.17 15.66 19.02
CA TYR A 526 -21.29 14.21 19.03
C TYR A 526 -20.70 13.60 17.78
N MET A 527 -20.26 12.34 17.91
CA MET A 527 -19.79 11.50 16.83
C MET A 527 -20.76 10.34 16.60
N VAL A 528 -20.97 9.97 15.34
CA VAL A 528 -21.83 8.85 14.94
C VAL A 528 -21.35 8.27 13.61
N MET A 529 -21.63 6.98 13.38
CA MET A 529 -21.32 6.29 12.12
C MET A 529 -22.54 6.23 11.22
N PHE A 530 -22.30 6.41 9.92
CA PHE A 530 -23.28 6.31 8.85
C PHE A 530 -22.86 5.29 7.81
N THR A 531 -23.83 4.81 7.03
CA THR A 531 -23.59 3.80 6.01
C THR A 531 -23.80 4.29 4.58
N ASN A 532 -22.94 3.82 3.67
CA ASN A 532 -23.08 3.96 2.21
C ASN A 532 -23.40 5.37 1.71
N ASP A 533 -22.58 6.37 2.08
CA ASP A 533 -22.78 7.81 1.72
C ASP A 533 -24.17 8.38 2.10
N SER A 534 -24.89 7.73 3.01
CA SER A 534 -26.18 8.20 3.51
C SER A 534 -26.06 8.88 4.87
N TYR A 535 -27.16 9.45 5.36
CA TYR A 535 -27.32 9.93 6.74
C TYR A 535 -28.02 8.91 7.65
N THR A 536 -28.05 7.63 7.25
CA THR A 536 -28.62 6.55 8.06
C THR A 536 -27.64 6.16 9.17
N GLU A 537 -27.99 6.47 10.42
CA GLU A 537 -27.17 6.14 11.59
C GLU A 537 -27.11 4.61 11.79
N VAL A 538 -25.89 4.10 11.99
CA VAL A 538 -25.65 2.67 12.26
C VAL A 538 -25.04 2.39 13.63
N SER A 539 -24.58 3.44 14.34
CA SER A 539 -24.00 3.35 15.67
C SER A 539 -24.76 4.16 16.72
N ASN A 540 -24.42 3.96 18.00
CA ASN A 540 -24.74 4.94 19.04
C ASN A 540 -24.05 6.29 18.74
N ARG A 541 -24.62 7.37 19.28
CA ARG A 541 -23.96 8.68 19.30
C ARG A 541 -23.03 8.79 20.51
N VAL A 542 -21.83 9.34 20.31
CA VAL A 542 -20.84 9.56 21.37
C VAL A 542 -20.65 11.06 21.56
N SER A 543 -21.06 11.60 22.70
CA SER A 543 -20.93 13.04 23.00
C SER A 543 -19.58 13.39 23.61
N PHE A 544 -19.05 14.56 23.26
CA PHE A 544 -17.79 15.10 23.80
C PHE A 544 -17.76 16.62 23.77
N GLN A 545 -16.85 17.21 24.55
CA GLN A 545 -16.63 18.65 24.61
C GLN A 545 -15.29 19.05 24.00
N VAL A 546 -15.27 20.15 23.25
CA VAL A 546 -14.04 20.80 22.79
C VAL A 546 -13.91 22.14 23.51
N VAL A 547 -12.75 22.39 24.12
CA VAL A 547 -12.46 23.64 24.84
C VAL A 547 -11.36 24.42 24.12
N SER A 548 -11.42 25.76 24.21
CA SER A 548 -10.29 26.58 23.78
C SER A 548 -9.07 26.26 24.67
N SER A 549 -7.87 26.44 24.14
CA SER A 549 -6.59 26.23 24.85
C SER A 549 -6.34 27.22 26.00
N THR A 550 -7.39 27.73 26.64
CA THR A 550 -7.36 28.66 27.76
C THR A 550 -8.22 28.14 28.91
N LEU A 551 -7.83 26.98 29.43
CA LEU A 551 -7.90 26.71 30.86
C LEU A 551 -6.48 26.51 31.37
N GLY A 552 -5.77 27.65 31.52
CA GLY A 552 -4.66 27.81 32.47
C GLY A 552 -3.33 27.14 32.15
N THR A 553 -2.60 27.64 31.16
CA THR A 553 -1.12 27.70 31.22
C THR A 553 -0.63 29.07 30.75
N GLY A 554 -1.07 30.12 31.45
CA GLY A 554 -0.03 30.97 32.00
C GLY A 554 0.68 30.09 33.02
N GLU A 555 1.89 29.64 32.71
CA GLU A 555 2.85 29.40 33.79
C GLU A 555 2.92 30.72 34.55
N SER A 556 2.11 30.88 35.58
CA SER A 556 2.57 31.65 36.70
C SER A 556 3.68 30.79 37.28
N GLN A 557 4.91 31.05 36.86
CA GLN A 557 6.05 30.92 37.75
C GLN A 557 5.79 31.84 38.95
N SER A 558 4.84 31.46 39.80
CA SER A 558 4.82 31.90 41.17
C SER A 558 5.72 30.93 41.90
N SER A 559 7.02 31.23 41.84
CA SER A 559 8.00 30.66 42.75
C SER A 559 7.45 30.72 44.18
N THR A 560 7.09 29.56 44.73
CA THR A 560 7.17 29.34 46.16
C THR A 560 7.83 27.99 46.36
N GLU A 561 8.90 27.98 47.15
CA GLU A 561 10.02 27.02 47.20
C GLU A 561 9.70 25.53 47.50
N LYS A 562 8.45 25.04 47.38
CA LYS A 562 8.08 23.70 47.91
C LYS A 562 7.08 22.87 47.07
N ASN A 563 7.12 22.92 45.73
CA ASN A 563 6.43 21.99 44.81
C ASN A 563 5.19 21.26 45.39
N VAL A 564 4.04 21.95 45.44
CA VAL A 564 2.76 21.36 45.83
C VAL A 564 1.86 21.27 44.61
N ILE A 565 1.38 20.07 44.29
CA ILE A 565 0.53 19.77 43.12
C ILE A 565 -0.84 19.25 43.59
N LEU A 566 -1.92 19.81 43.03
CA LEU A 566 -3.30 19.47 43.37
C LEU A 566 -3.96 18.66 42.23
N TYR A 567 -4.52 17.50 42.55
CA TYR A 567 -5.23 16.65 41.58
C TYR A 567 -6.74 16.63 41.85
N PRO A 568 -7.57 17.33 41.05
CA PRO A 568 -9.02 17.21 41.16
C PRO A 568 -9.47 15.80 40.74
N ASN A 569 -10.37 15.18 41.50
CA ASN A 569 -10.94 13.87 41.15
C ASN A 569 -12.02 14.05 40.07
N PRO A 570 -11.79 13.61 38.81
CA PRO A 570 -12.70 13.91 37.71
C PRO A 570 -13.91 12.99 37.63
N ALA A 571 -14.00 11.97 38.49
CA ALA A 571 -14.98 10.90 38.33
C ALA A 571 -16.25 11.05 39.19
N LYS A 572 -16.23 11.79 40.31
CA LYS A 572 -17.41 11.97 41.20
C LYS A 572 -17.39 13.34 41.93
N PRO A 573 -18.38 14.23 41.72
CA PRO A 573 -18.49 15.49 42.44
C PRO A 573 -18.71 15.27 43.95
N GLY A 574 -17.93 15.95 44.82
CA GLY A 574 -18.11 15.95 46.27
C GLY A 574 -17.21 15.01 47.09
N GLN A 575 -16.24 14.35 46.48
CA GLN A 575 -15.24 13.50 47.17
C GLN A 575 -13.85 14.19 47.23
N PRO A 576 -12.95 13.80 48.17
CA PRO A 576 -11.74 14.58 48.47
C PRO A 576 -10.73 14.62 47.32
N THR A 577 -10.13 15.80 47.14
CA THR A 577 -9.01 16.09 46.23
C THR A 577 -7.69 15.57 46.81
N PHE A 578 -6.80 15.01 45.98
CA PHE A 578 -5.48 14.56 46.43
C PHE A 578 -4.44 15.67 46.26
N ILE A 579 -3.61 15.88 47.28
CA ILE A 579 -2.47 16.81 47.24
C ILE A 579 -1.19 15.98 47.28
N ARG A 580 -0.30 16.23 46.32
CA ARG A 580 1.07 15.70 46.32
C ARG A 580 2.04 16.83 46.63
N SER A 581 2.93 16.61 47.58
CA SER A 581 4.07 17.49 47.84
C SER A 581 5.32 16.64 47.98
N ASP A 582 6.43 17.14 47.46
CA ASP A 582 7.73 16.47 47.54
C ASP A 582 8.35 16.58 48.96
N TYR A 583 7.73 17.32 49.88
CA TYR A 583 8.16 17.48 51.28
C TYR A 583 7.02 17.19 52.29
N PRO A 584 7.34 16.82 53.54
CA PRO A 584 6.33 16.59 54.59
C PRO A 584 5.49 17.85 54.84
N ILE A 585 4.17 17.71 54.78
CA ILE A 585 3.23 18.80 55.03
C ILE A 585 2.96 18.90 56.53
N GLU A 586 3.53 19.90 57.18
CA GLU A 586 3.36 20.11 58.63
C GLU A 586 1.98 20.69 59.00
N LYS A 587 1.35 21.45 58.10
CA LYS A 587 -0.01 22.00 58.29
C LYS A 587 -0.69 22.30 56.95
N SER A 588 -1.98 21.98 56.83
CA SER A 588 -2.82 22.35 55.69
C SER A 588 -4.05 23.15 56.14
N SER A 589 -4.54 24.06 55.31
CA SER A 589 -5.75 24.85 55.57
C SER A 589 -6.51 25.04 54.26
N PHE A 590 -7.79 24.71 54.24
CA PHE A 590 -8.66 24.81 53.07
C PHE A 590 -9.71 25.90 53.28
N TYR A 591 -9.96 26.69 52.23
CA TYR A 591 -11.02 27.70 52.21
C TYR A 591 -11.99 27.39 51.07
N PRO A 592 -13.30 27.27 51.33
CA PRO A 592 -14.29 27.17 50.27
C PRO A 592 -14.55 28.55 49.66
N LEU A 593 -14.45 28.67 48.34
CA LEU A 593 -14.96 29.83 47.61
C LEU A 593 -16.48 29.68 47.46
N ARG A 594 -17.22 30.33 48.36
CA ARG A 594 -18.59 30.78 48.07
C ARG A 594 -18.63 32.27 48.38
N ASP A 595 -19.30 33.02 47.50
CA ASP A 595 -19.60 34.42 47.71
C ASP A 595 -20.21 34.65 49.10
N SER A 596 -19.78 35.76 49.73
CA SER A 596 -20.24 36.39 50.98
C SER A 596 -19.57 36.05 52.32
N CYS A 597 -18.97 37.11 52.90
CA CYS A 597 -18.65 37.49 54.29
C CYS A 597 -18.45 36.43 55.41
N CYS A 598 -17.26 36.50 56.04
CA CYS A 598 -16.89 36.18 57.44
C CYS A 598 -17.49 34.92 58.12
N THR A 599 -16.63 33.90 58.35
CA THR A 599 -16.36 33.28 59.68
C THR A 599 -15.20 32.27 59.59
N ARG A 600 -14.38 32.17 60.66
CA ARG A 600 -13.12 31.39 60.74
C ARG A 600 -13.29 29.86 60.51
N PRO A 601 -12.28 29.14 59.99
CA PRO A 601 -12.31 27.69 59.89
C PRO A 601 -11.83 27.00 61.19
N LYS A 602 -12.46 25.88 61.56
CA LYS A 602 -11.96 24.87 62.50
C LYS A 602 -11.89 23.52 61.78
N THR A 603 -10.70 23.12 61.36
CA THR A 603 -10.18 21.73 61.46
C THR A 603 -8.78 21.67 60.82
N SER A 604 -7.77 21.33 61.61
CA SER A 604 -6.44 20.92 61.13
C SER A 604 -6.34 19.41 61.26
N ILE A 605 -5.90 18.72 60.21
CA ILE A 605 -5.57 17.28 60.27
C ILE A 605 -4.08 17.13 60.00
N THR A 606 -3.33 16.68 61.01
CA THR A 606 -1.93 16.23 60.93
C THR A 606 -1.88 14.76 60.53
N ARG A 607 -0.96 14.40 59.63
CA ARG A 607 -0.78 13.04 59.06
C ARG A 607 0.35 12.31 59.81
N ASN A 608 0.14 11.03 60.15
CA ASN A 608 1.21 10.09 60.50
C ASN A 608 1.39 9.08 59.35
N SER A 609 2.49 9.25 58.59
CA SER A 609 3.43 8.24 58.04
C SER A 609 2.98 7.04 57.17
N PRO A 610 3.87 6.47 56.33
CA PRO A 610 3.63 6.39 54.88
C PRO A 610 3.57 4.98 54.28
N CYS A 611 2.99 4.89 53.07
CA CYS A 611 3.55 4.25 51.88
C CYS A 611 3.26 5.16 50.68
#